data_AF-A0A522DU24-F1
#
_entry.id   AF-A0A522DU24-F1
#
_cell.length_a   1.000
_cell.length_b   1.000
_cell.length_c   1.000
_cell.angle_alpha   90.00
_cell.angle_beta   90.00
_cell.angle_gamma   90.00
#
_symmetry.space_group_name_H-M   'P 1'
#
loop_
_entity.id
_entity.type
_entity.pdbx_description
1 polymer ?
#
loop_
_entity_poly.entity_id
_entity_poly.type
_entity_poly.pdbx_seq_one_letter_code
_entity_poly.pdbx_strand_id
1 'polypeptide(L)'
;MTETQETTNATLFEQLGGAAAVDAAVDIFYRKVLADYRINRFFDNVDMEQQAAKQKAFLTMAFGGPHNYTGEDMRKGHERLVRMGLDDSHFDAVMEHLGGTLQELNVPEALIAQVAAIAESTRNDVLGR
;
A
#
# COMPACT_ATOMS: atom_id res chain seq x y z
N MET A 1 38.34 10.77 -11.53
CA MET A 1 37.20 10.62 -12.44
C MET A 1 36.36 9.51 -11.85
N THR A 2 35.41 9.88 -10.99
CA THR A 2 34.60 8.92 -10.24
C THR A 2 33.45 8.45 -11.12
N GLU A 3 33.35 7.13 -11.25
CA GLU A 3 32.36 6.41 -12.04
C GLU A 3 30.94 6.90 -11.78
N THR A 4 30.25 7.18 -12.88
CA THR A 4 28.80 7.36 -12.95
C THR A 4 28.32 6.21 -13.83
N GLN A 5 27.69 5.18 -13.23
CA GLN A 5 26.92 4.05 -13.82
C GLN A 5 26.78 3.01 -12.69
N GLU A 6 25.63 2.51 -12.22
CA GLU A 6 24.36 2.16 -12.83
C GLU A 6 23.22 2.30 -11.78
N THR A 7 22.12 2.99 -12.08
CA THR A 7 20.87 2.93 -11.28
C THR A 7 19.64 2.60 -12.12
N THR A 8 19.82 2.07 -13.33
CA THR A 8 18.73 1.92 -14.30
C THR A 8 17.90 0.64 -14.20
N ASN A 9 18.22 -0.29 -13.29
CA ASN A 9 17.49 -1.57 -13.17
C ASN A 9 16.99 -1.90 -11.74
N ALA A 10 17.12 -0.99 -10.77
CA ALA A 10 16.59 -1.24 -9.43
C ALA A 10 15.05 -1.24 -9.45
N THR A 11 14.44 -2.24 -8.84
CA THR A 11 12.99 -2.31 -8.64
C THR A 11 12.49 -1.13 -7.80
N LEU A 12 11.19 -0.79 -7.88
CA LEU A 12 10.62 0.25 -7.03
C LEU A 12 10.80 -0.10 -5.54
N PHE A 13 10.72 -1.38 -5.18
CA PHE A 13 11.01 -1.88 -3.84
C PHE A 13 12.42 -1.54 -3.38
N GLU A 14 13.43 -1.76 -4.21
CA GLU A 14 14.83 -1.40 -3.90
C GLU A 14 15.00 0.13 -3.82
N GLN A 15 14.38 0.88 -4.72
CA GLN A 15 14.42 2.34 -4.73
C GLN A 15 13.76 2.95 -3.47
N LEU A 16 12.77 2.27 -2.89
CA LEU A 16 12.12 2.65 -1.63
C LEU A 16 12.96 2.32 -0.39
N GLY A 17 14.07 1.59 -0.51
CA GLY A 17 14.90 1.17 0.61
C GLY A 17 14.68 -0.28 1.07
N GLY A 18 13.98 -1.08 0.26
CA GLY A 18 13.79 -2.52 0.48
C GLY A 18 12.94 -2.86 1.71
N ALA A 19 13.16 -4.06 2.26
CA ALA A 19 12.27 -4.65 3.27
C ALA A 19 12.11 -3.78 4.52
N ALA A 20 13.22 -3.23 5.05
CA ALA A 20 13.19 -2.42 6.26
C ALA A 20 12.38 -1.12 6.09
N ALA A 21 12.45 -0.49 4.93
CA ALA A 21 11.67 0.71 4.63
C ALA A 21 10.18 0.38 4.45
N VAL A 22 9.85 -0.73 3.79
CA VAL A 22 8.47 -1.22 3.66
C VAL A 22 7.89 -1.59 5.03
N ASP A 23 8.67 -2.22 5.90
CA ASP A 23 8.27 -2.54 7.27
C ASP A 23 7.88 -1.28 8.05
N ALA A 24 8.76 -0.28 8.06
CA ALA A 24 8.49 0.99 8.72
C ALA A 24 7.26 1.70 8.13
N ALA A 25 7.12 1.68 6.80
CA ALA A 25 5.96 2.27 6.12
C ALA A 25 4.66 1.59 6.52
N VAL A 26 4.59 0.26 6.57
CA VAL A 26 3.36 -0.44 6.94
C VAL A 26 2.96 -0.17 8.39
N ASP A 27 3.93 -0.12 9.30
CA ASP A 27 3.66 0.13 10.71
C ASP A 27 3.14 1.57 10.94
N ILE A 28 3.73 2.57 10.25
CA ILE A 28 3.24 3.96 10.30
C ILE A 28 1.86 4.08 9.64
N PHE A 29 1.68 3.46 8.47
CA PHE A 29 0.44 3.49 7.71
C PHE A 29 -0.75 2.98 8.52
N TYR A 30 -0.63 1.80 9.16
CA TYR A 30 -1.74 1.26 9.94
C TYR A 30 -2.03 2.05 11.21
N ARG A 31 -1.03 2.66 11.85
CA ARG A 31 -1.30 3.60 12.96
C ARG A 31 -2.19 4.76 12.51
N LYS A 32 -1.96 5.30 11.31
CA LYS A 32 -2.80 6.37 10.75
C LYS A 32 -4.19 5.88 10.36
N VAL A 33 -4.28 4.74 9.69
CA VAL A 33 -5.57 4.12 9.28
C VAL A 33 -6.45 3.83 10.49
N LEU A 34 -5.90 3.23 11.55
CA LEU A 34 -6.66 2.90 12.75
C LEU A 34 -7.07 4.13 13.58
N ALA A 35 -6.36 5.25 13.41
CA ALA A 35 -6.72 6.52 14.03
C ALA A 35 -7.77 7.31 13.23
N ASP A 36 -8.06 6.94 11.98
CA ASP A 36 -8.99 7.67 11.12
C ASP A 36 -10.42 7.12 11.24
N TYR A 37 -11.32 7.93 11.81
CA TYR A 37 -12.71 7.59 12.03
C TYR A 37 -13.49 7.25 10.75
N ARG A 38 -13.01 7.69 9.57
CA ARG A 38 -13.66 7.36 8.28
C ARG A 38 -13.57 5.87 8.00
N ILE A 39 -12.44 5.25 8.33
CA ILE A 39 -12.07 3.90 7.86
C ILE A 39 -11.76 2.90 8.97
N ASN A 40 -11.50 3.33 10.20
CA ASN A 40 -11.08 2.44 11.30
C ASN A 40 -12.09 1.33 11.60
N ARG A 41 -13.40 1.60 11.47
CA ARG A 41 -14.49 0.65 11.68
C ARG A 41 -14.40 -0.63 10.82
N PHE A 42 -13.73 -0.57 9.66
CA PHE A 42 -13.52 -1.77 8.83
C PHE A 42 -12.51 -2.75 9.45
N PHE A 43 -11.77 -2.32 10.48
CA PHE A 43 -10.70 -3.07 11.14
C PHE A 43 -11.08 -3.57 12.55
N ASP A 44 -12.27 -3.28 13.07
CA ASP A 44 -12.69 -3.57 14.47
C ASP A 44 -12.55 -5.04 14.91
N ASN A 45 -12.48 -5.99 13.97
CA ASN A 45 -12.32 -7.42 14.26
C ASN A 45 -11.22 -8.06 13.39
N VAL A 46 -10.23 -7.26 13.00
CA VAL A 46 -9.10 -7.71 12.19
C VAL A 46 -7.90 -7.96 13.11
N ASP A 47 -7.28 -9.12 12.94
CA ASP A 47 -5.97 -9.37 13.52
C ASP A 47 -4.95 -8.48 12.81
N MET A 48 -4.54 -7.39 13.48
CA MET A 48 -3.67 -6.38 12.88
C MET A 48 -2.24 -6.86 12.68
N GLU A 49 -1.76 -7.85 13.44
CA GLU A 49 -0.44 -8.44 13.18
C GLU A 49 -0.46 -9.23 11.88
N GLN A 50 -1.46 -10.08 11.69
CA GLN A 50 -1.65 -10.81 10.43
C GLN A 50 -1.91 -9.87 9.26
N GLN A 51 -2.68 -8.80 9.48
CA GLN A 51 -2.98 -7.80 8.45
C GLN A 51 -1.73 -7.02 8.03
N ALA A 52 -0.90 -6.59 8.99
CA ALA A 52 0.38 -5.94 8.69
C ALA A 52 1.30 -6.87 7.90
N ALA A 53 1.41 -8.14 8.27
CA ALA A 53 2.21 -9.13 7.54
C ALA A 53 1.72 -9.32 6.09
N LYS A 54 0.40 -9.45 5.88
CA LYS A 54 -0.18 -9.54 4.53
C LYS A 54 0.08 -8.28 3.71
N GLN A 55 -0.05 -7.10 4.31
CA GLN A 55 0.21 -5.84 3.63
C GLN A 55 1.69 -5.71 3.21
N LYS A 56 2.62 -6.09 4.08
CA LYS A 56 4.07 -6.11 3.79
C LYS A 56 4.37 -7.01 2.59
N ALA A 57 3.79 -8.21 2.57
CA ALA A 57 3.92 -9.14 1.45
C ALA A 57 3.33 -8.55 0.15
N PHE A 58 2.15 -7.93 0.24
CA PHE A 58 1.51 -7.29 -0.91
C PHE A 58 2.35 -6.12 -1.46
N LEU A 59 2.85 -5.21 -0.62
CA LEU A 59 3.66 -4.08 -1.07
C LEU A 59 5.01 -4.53 -1.65
N THR A 60 5.63 -5.56 -1.05
CA THR A 60 6.84 -6.16 -1.60
C THR A 60 6.59 -6.73 -3.00
N MET A 61 5.47 -7.42 -3.20
CA MET A 61 5.05 -7.89 -4.52
C MET A 61 4.77 -6.72 -5.48
N ALA A 62 3.91 -5.79 -5.08
CA ALA A 62 3.40 -4.71 -5.92
C ALA A 62 4.52 -3.77 -6.40
N PHE A 63 5.59 -3.60 -5.62
CA PHE A 63 6.70 -2.69 -5.95
C PHE A 63 7.90 -3.39 -6.61
N GLY A 64 7.76 -4.62 -7.07
CA GLY A 64 8.80 -5.29 -7.86
C GLY A 64 9.18 -6.69 -7.38
N GLY A 65 8.37 -7.30 -6.53
CA GLY A 65 8.49 -8.72 -6.21
C GLY A 65 7.98 -9.61 -7.36
N PRO A 66 8.45 -10.85 -7.47
CA PRO A 66 8.09 -11.77 -8.54
C PRO A 66 6.69 -12.34 -8.32
N HIS A 67 5.63 -11.59 -8.58
CA HIS A 67 4.27 -12.10 -8.49
C HIS A 67 3.30 -11.30 -9.37
N ASN A 68 2.47 -12.02 -10.13
CA ASN A 68 1.40 -11.44 -10.94
C ASN A 68 0.17 -11.24 -10.06
N TYR A 69 -0.09 -10.01 -9.65
CA TYR A 69 -1.38 -9.63 -9.10
C TYR A 69 -2.49 -9.86 -10.14
N THR A 70 -3.54 -10.59 -9.78
CA THR A 70 -4.68 -10.91 -10.67
C THR A 70 -5.97 -10.17 -10.31
N GLY A 71 -5.97 -9.39 -9.21
CA GLY A 71 -7.17 -8.71 -8.70
C GLY A 71 -8.14 -9.58 -7.90
N GLU A 72 -8.13 -10.89 -8.09
CA GLU A 72 -9.07 -11.82 -7.45
C GLU A 72 -8.99 -11.79 -5.93
N ASP A 73 -7.79 -11.76 -5.36
CA ASP A 73 -7.58 -11.73 -3.91
C ASP A 73 -8.06 -10.40 -3.29
N MET A 74 -7.91 -9.27 -4.00
CA MET A 74 -8.43 -7.99 -3.51
C MET A 74 -9.95 -7.96 -3.54
N ARG A 75 -10.57 -8.46 -4.62
CA ARG A 75 -12.04 -8.59 -4.68
C ARG A 75 -12.57 -9.45 -3.55
N LYS A 76 -12.02 -10.66 -3.36
CA LYS A 76 -12.45 -11.57 -2.28
C LYS A 76 -12.20 -11.00 -0.89
N GLY A 77 -11.04 -10.38 -0.68
CA GLY A 77 -10.66 -9.79 0.61
C GLY A 77 -11.57 -8.63 1.03
N HIS A 78 -12.07 -7.86 0.07
CA HIS A 78 -12.86 -6.65 0.34
C HIS A 78 -14.37 -6.84 0.12
N GLU A 79 -14.83 -7.96 -0.44
CA GLU A 79 -16.24 -8.22 -0.76
C GLU A 79 -17.17 -7.93 0.44
N ARG A 80 -16.83 -8.44 1.63
CA ARG A 80 -17.63 -8.20 2.84
C ARG A 80 -17.64 -6.71 3.22
N LEU A 81 -16.52 -6.01 3.04
CA LEU A 81 -16.40 -4.59 3.38
C LEU A 81 -17.23 -3.73 2.43
N VAL A 82 -17.27 -4.06 1.13
CA VAL A 82 -18.16 -3.43 0.15
C VAL A 82 -19.62 -3.59 0.57
N ARG A 83 -20.03 -4.79 1.01
CA ARG A 83 -21.38 -5.01 1.58
C ARG A 83 -21.65 -4.21 2.87
N MET A 84 -20.61 -3.79 3.57
CA MET A 84 -20.69 -2.91 4.76
C MET A 84 -20.64 -1.41 4.41
N GLY A 85 -20.55 -1.06 3.12
CA GLY A 85 -20.51 0.32 2.65
C GLY A 85 -19.10 0.88 2.43
N LEU A 86 -18.10 0.04 2.16
CA LEU A 86 -16.82 0.50 1.60
C LEU A 86 -17.08 1.14 0.22
N ASP A 87 -16.52 2.33 -0.01
CA ASP A 87 -16.73 3.13 -1.22
C ASP A 87 -15.47 3.94 -1.58
N ASP A 88 -15.55 4.74 -2.65
CA ASP A 88 -14.45 5.56 -3.14
C ASP A 88 -13.87 6.50 -2.07
N SER A 89 -14.69 7.08 -1.18
CA SER A 89 -14.21 8.01 -0.15
C SER A 89 -13.34 7.31 0.90
N HIS A 90 -13.64 6.05 1.20
CA HIS A 90 -12.84 5.23 2.10
C HIS A 90 -11.53 4.80 1.44
N PHE A 91 -11.57 4.49 0.14
CA PHE A 91 -10.36 4.20 -0.63
C PHE A 91 -9.44 5.44 -0.70
N ASP A 92 -10.01 6.62 -0.94
CA ASP A 92 -9.26 7.87 -0.97
C ASP A 92 -8.60 8.16 0.39
N ALA A 93 -9.30 7.92 1.50
CA ALA A 93 -8.71 8.02 2.84
C ALA A 93 -7.51 7.08 3.02
N VAL A 94 -7.57 5.85 2.51
CA VAL A 94 -6.44 4.92 2.51
C VAL A 94 -5.27 5.45 1.67
N MET A 95 -5.54 6.02 0.49
CA MET A 95 -4.52 6.61 -0.39
C MET A 95 -3.85 7.83 0.25
N GLU A 96 -4.62 8.68 0.93
CA GLU A 96 -4.10 9.83 1.70
C GLU A 96 -3.11 9.36 2.77
N HIS A 97 -3.45 8.31 3.53
CA HIS A 97 -2.56 7.76 4.56
C HIS A 97 -1.31 7.11 3.98
N LEU A 98 -1.44 6.42 2.85
CA LEU A 98 -0.29 5.85 2.15
C LEU A 98 0.67 6.96 1.69
N GLY A 99 0.16 7.98 0.99
CA GLY A 99 0.95 9.13 0.55
C GLY A 99 1.61 9.88 1.71
N GLY A 100 0.83 10.20 2.75
CA GLY A 100 1.33 10.89 3.94
C GLY A 100 2.39 10.09 4.71
N THR A 101 2.27 8.76 4.74
CA THR A 101 3.29 7.88 5.35
C THR A 101 4.61 7.92 4.59
N LEU A 102 4.55 7.84 3.25
CA LEU A 102 5.75 7.87 2.43
C LEU A 102 6.42 9.26 2.47
N GLN A 103 5.63 10.34 2.53
CA GLN A 103 6.14 11.69 2.76
C GLN A 103 6.84 11.81 4.11
N GLU A 104 6.26 11.29 5.20
CA GLU A 104 6.87 11.27 6.54
C GLU A 104 8.21 10.52 6.56
N LEU A 105 8.33 9.48 5.73
CA LEU A 105 9.56 8.72 5.54
C LEU A 105 10.56 9.36 4.56
N ASN A 106 10.29 10.57 4.08
CA ASN A 106 11.11 11.31 3.11
C ASN A 106 11.33 10.56 1.80
N VAL A 107 10.35 9.75 1.38
CA VAL A 107 10.38 9.10 0.06
C VAL A 107 10.26 10.19 -1.02
N PRO A 108 11.11 10.18 -2.07
CA PRO A 108 11.01 11.13 -3.17
C PRO A 108 9.63 11.15 -3.83
N GLU A 109 9.10 12.33 -4.14
CA GLU A 109 7.76 12.49 -4.73
C GLU A 109 7.53 11.64 -5.99
N ALA A 110 8.56 11.48 -6.82
CA ALA A 110 8.50 10.65 -8.02
C ALA A 110 8.26 9.15 -7.71
N LEU A 111 8.74 8.65 -6.56
CA LEU A 111 8.48 7.29 -6.11
C LEU A 111 7.10 7.19 -5.45
N ILE A 112 6.69 8.21 -4.69
CA ILE A 112 5.33 8.28 -4.13
C ILE A 112 4.28 8.23 -5.24
N ALA A 113 4.49 8.96 -6.34
CA ALA A 113 3.61 8.95 -7.49
C ALA A 113 3.51 7.56 -8.14
N GLN A 114 4.62 6.82 -8.24
CA GLN A 114 4.62 5.45 -8.75
C GLN A 114 3.86 4.49 -7.82
N VAL A 115 4.10 4.59 -6.52
CA VAL A 115 3.37 3.81 -5.51
C VAL A 115 1.87 4.11 -5.57
N ALA A 116 1.49 5.39 -5.64
CA ALA A 116 0.10 5.81 -5.77
C ALA A 116 -0.55 5.26 -7.04
N ALA A 117 0.13 5.32 -8.19
CA ALA A 117 -0.40 4.76 -9.44
C ALA A 117 -0.67 3.24 -9.35
N ILE A 118 0.23 2.50 -8.70
CA ILE A 118 0.07 1.06 -8.48
C ILE A 118 -1.11 0.79 -7.54
N ALA A 119 -1.17 1.49 -6.41
CA ALA A 119 -2.26 1.34 -5.45
C ALA A 119 -3.62 1.69 -6.09
N GLU A 120 -3.69 2.78 -6.84
CA GLU A 120 -4.89 3.23 -7.56
C GLU A 120 -5.40 2.19 -8.56
N SER A 121 -4.50 1.45 -9.22
CA SER A 121 -4.90 0.38 -10.14
C SER A 121 -5.74 -0.72 -9.50
N THR A 122 -5.67 -0.87 -8.17
CA THR A 122 -6.43 -1.87 -7.40
C THR A 122 -7.84 -1.40 -7.02
N ARG A 123 -8.18 -0.12 -7.24
CA ARG A 123 -9.44 0.48 -6.75
C ARG A 123 -10.67 -0.32 -7.17
N ASN A 124 -10.75 -0.69 -8.44
CA ASN A 124 -11.91 -1.44 -8.94
C ASN A 124 -12.03 -2.81 -8.28
N ASP A 125 -10.91 -3.48 -8.04
CA ASP A 125 -10.87 -4.77 -7.38
C ASP A 125 -11.27 -4.65 -5.90
N VAL A 126 -10.78 -3.63 -5.19
CA VAL A 126 -11.14 -3.35 -3.80
C VAL A 126 -12.62 -2.98 -3.66
N LEU A 127 -13.17 -2.23 -4.60
CA LEU A 127 -14.57 -1.78 -4.59
C LEU A 127 -15.53 -2.77 -5.26
N GLY A 128 -15.02 -3.88 -5.81
CA GLY A 128 -15.85 -4.93 -6.41
C GLY A 128 -16.58 -4.52 -7.70
N ARG A 129 -15.95 -3.72 -8.56
CA ARG A 129 -16.51 -3.24 -9.84
C ARG A 129 -15.69 -3.67 -11.07
#